data_AF-A0A7W7QTM2-F1
#
_entry.id   AF-A0A7W7QTM2-F1
#
_cell.length_a   1.000
_cell.length_b   1.000
_cell.length_c   1.000
_cell.angle_alpha   90.00
_cell.angle_beta   90.00
_cell.angle_gamma   90.00
#
_symmetry.space_group_name_H-M   'P 1'
#
loop_
_entity.id
_entity.type
_entity.pdbx_description
1 polymer ?
#
loop_
_entity_poly.entity_id
_entity_poly.type
_entity_poly.pdbx_seq_one_letter_code
_entity_poly.pdbx_strand_id
1 'polypeptide(L)'
;MSDFATSDLVDYDGDGSADAQLIDTDGDGYANEERYDTDGDGVTDVVYLDNDGDGYIDEARIDYDGDGVADYTQTSGPFPTA
;
A
#
# COMPACT_ATOMS: atom_id res chain seq x y z
N MET A 1 -19.06 -11.26 7.75
CA MET A 1 -18.32 -11.00 6.50
C MET A 1 -17.09 -10.26 6.95
N SER A 2 -15.92 -10.71 6.50
CA SER A 2 -14.60 -10.25 6.95
C SER A 2 -14.50 -8.75 6.78
N ASP A 3 -14.66 -8.07 7.91
CA ASP A 3 -14.44 -6.65 8.13
C ASP A 3 -12.94 -6.45 8.00
N PHE A 4 -12.49 -5.98 6.84
CA PHE A 4 -11.14 -5.48 6.73
C PHE A 4 -11.07 -4.30 7.69
N ALA A 5 -10.30 -4.44 8.77
CA ALA A 5 -10.19 -3.35 9.72
C ALA A 5 -9.52 -2.18 9.00
N THR A 6 -9.91 -0.96 9.38
CA THR A 6 -9.45 0.34 8.83
C THR A 6 -7.93 0.44 8.59
N SER A 7 -7.14 -0.42 9.24
CA SER A 7 -5.78 -0.77 8.82
C SER A 7 -5.43 -2.18 9.30
N ASP A 8 -4.95 -3.05 8.40
CA ASP A 8 -4.41 -4.37 8.72
C ASP A 8 -2.88 -4.38 8.51
N LEU A 9 -2.18 -4.96 9.48
CA LEU A 9 -0.74 -5.25 9.40
C LEU A 9 -0.56 -6.75 9.19
N VAL A 10 0.16 -7.10 8.14
CA VAL A 10 0.41 -8.49 7.74
C VAL A 10 1.90 -8.75 7.89
N ASP A 11 2.20 -9.77 8.68
CA ASP A 11 3.53 -10.34 8.88
C ASP A 11 3.50 -11.75 8.24
N TYR A 12 4.07 -11.85 7.05
CA TYR A 12 4.17 -13.06 6.23
C TYR A 12 5.28 -14.00 6.71
N ASP A 13 6.39 -13.46 7.23
CA ASP A 13 7.57 -14.25 7.57
C ASP A 13 7.68 -14.62 9.08
N GLY A 14 6.92 -13.92 9.93
CA GLY A 14 6.77 -14.15 11.35
C GLY A 14 7.91 -13.57 12.20
N ASP A 15 8.66 -12.59 11.69
CA ASP A 15 9.79 -11.98 12.39
C ASP A 15 9.38 -10.90 13.41
N GLY A 16 8.12 -10.46 13.37
CA GLY A 16 7.55 -9.43 14.25
C GLY A 16 7.55 -8.01 13.69
N SER A 17 8.05 -7.81 12.47
CA SER A 17 7.85 -6.63 11.62
C SER A 17 6.67 -6.88 10.68
N ALA A 18 6.02 -5.82 10.19
CA ALA A 18 4.92 -5.97 9.25
C ALA A 18 5.46 -5.88 7.82
N ASP A 19 5.43 -7.00 7.09
CA ASP A 19 5.78 -7.05 5.66
C ASP A 19 4.81 -6.23 4.80
N ALA A 20 3.55 -6.14 5.21
CA ALA A 20 2.56 -5.32 4.51
C ALA A 20 1.61 -4.61 5.46
N GLN A 21 1.25 -3.38 5.12
CA GLN A 21 0.18 -2.63 5.76
C GLN A 21 -0.85 -2.27 4.70
N LEU A 22 -2.10 -2.68 4.92
CA LEU A 22 -3.20 -2.31 4.06
C LEU A 22 -4.18 -1.44 4.82
N ILE A 23 -4.65 -0.37 4.18
CA ILE A 23 -5.47 0.67 4.82
C ILE A 23 -6.70 0.88 3.95
N ASP A 24 -7.85 0.57 4.53
CA ASP A 24 -9.17 0.88 3.94
C ASP A 24 -9.76 2.06 4.72
N THR A 25 -9.85 3.22 4.06
CA THR A 25 -10.31 4.45 4.70
C THR A 25 -11.79 4.75 4.49
N ASP A 26 -12.42 4.15 3.48
CA ASP A 26 -13.83 4.39 3.13
C ASP A 26 -14.76 3.23 3.49
N GLY A 27 -14.20 2.07 3.84
CA GLY A 27 -14.89 0.88 4.33
C GLY A 27 -15.60 0.11 3.22
N ASP A 28 -15.16 0.24 1.98
CA ASP A 28 -15.74 -0.45 0.84
C ASP A 28 -15.23 -1.90 0.66
N GLY A 29 -14.18 -2.26 1.41
CA GLY A 29 -13.55 -3.58 1.39
C GLY A 29 -12.36 -3.71 0.44
N TYR A 30 -11.93 -2.62 -0.20
CA TYR A 30 -10.67 -2.50 -0.93
C TYR A 30 -9.70 -1.58 -0.17
N ALA A 31 -8.41 -1.79 -0.33
CA ALA A 31 -7.40 -0.97 0.32
C ALA A 31 -7.13 0.30 -0.51
N ASN A 32 -7.38 1.47 0.07
CA ASN A 32 -6.99 2.76 -0.52
C ASN A 32 -5.47 2.96 -0.50
N GLU A 33 -4.78 2.32 0.45
CA GLU A 33 -3.33 2.41 0.57
C GLU A 33 -2.74 1.06 1.00
N GLU A 34 -1.75 0.58 0.26
CA GLU A 34 -0.98 -0.61 0.57
C GLU A 34 0.49 -0.24 0.69
N ARG A 35 1.14 -0.67 1.77
CA ARG A 35 2.56 -0.49 2.02
C ARG A 35 3.20 -1.85 2.13
N TYR A 36 4.38 -2.02 1.56
CA TYR A 36 5.17 -3.25 1.65
C TYR A 36 6.58 -2.92 2.12
N ASP A 37 7.02 -3.64 3.15
CA ASP A 37 8.40 -3.72 3.62
C ASP A 37 8.91 -5.10 3.18
N THR A 38 9.78 -5.14 2.18
CA THR A 38 10.21 -6.39 1.53
C THR A 38 11.55 -6.89 2.03
N ASP A 39 12.31 -6.07 2.76
CA ASP A 39 13.59 -6.42 3.35
C ASP A 39 13.55 -6.56 4.88
N GLY A 40 12.44 -6.17 5.50
CA GLY A 40 12.14 -6.35 6.93
C GLY A 40 12.89 -5.36 7.83
N ASP A 41 13.38 -4.25 7.29
CA ASP A 41 14.14 -3.27 8.05
C ASP A 41 13.27 -2.28 8.84
N GLY A 42 11.95 -2.34 8.65
CA GLY A 42 10.94 -1.48 9.27
C GLY A 42 10.66 -0.19 8.49
N VAL A 43 11.27 -0.01 7.31
CA VAL A 43 11.00 1.04 6.34
C VAL A 43 10.20 0.46 5.18
N THR A 44 9.27 1.26 4.66
CA THR A 44 8.42 0.81 3.55
C THR A 44 9.15 0.97 2.23
N ASP A 45 9.38 -0.14 1.53
CA ASP A 45 9.95 -0.17 0.18
C ASP A 45 8.94 0.25 -0.89
N VAL A 46 7.68 -0.18 -0.77
CA VAL A 46 6.66 0.05 -1.82
C VAL A 46 5.37 0.58 -1.21
N VAL A 47 4.84 1.65 -1.78
CA VAL A 47 3.52 2.19 -1.44
C VAL A 47 2.65 2.23 -2.69
N TYR A 48 1.49 1.58 -2.62
CA TYR A 48 0.42 1.72 -3.60
C TYR A 48 -0.71 2.54 -3.03
N LEU A 49 -1.27 3.46 -3.82
CA LEU A 49 -2.43 4.26 -3.47
C LEU A 49 -3.51 4.12 -4.55
N ASP A 50 -4.72 3.85 -4.10
CA ASP A 50 -5.97 3.98 -4.84
C ASP A 50 -6.68 5.23 -4.29
N ASN A 51 -6.65 6.32 -5.05
CA ASN A 51 -7.18 7.60 -4.59
C ASN A 51 -8.68 7.76 -4.87
N ASP A 52 -9.23 7.00 -5.82
CA ASP A 52 -10.63 7.08 -6.21
C ASP A 52 -11.50 5.92 -5.70
N GLY A 53 -10.87 4.93 -5.06
CA GLY A 53 -11.53 3.80 -4.41
C GLY A 53 -12.20 2.87 -5.42
N ASP A 54 -11.67 2.79 -6.64
CA ASP A 54 -12.22 1.94 -7.69
C ASP A 54 -11.65 0.50 -7.67
N GLY A 55 -10.71 0.24 -6.75
CA GLY A 55 -10.01 -1.03 -6.57
C GLY A 55 -8.78 -1.17 -7.47
N TYR A 56 -8.41 -0.13 -8.22
CA TYR A 56 -7.19 -0.07 -9.00
C TYR A 56 -6.21 0.95 -8.42
N ILE A 57 -4.94 0.59 -8.44
CA ILE A 57 -3.89 1.47 -7.96
C ILE A 57 -3.67 2.62 -8.94
N ASP A 58 -3.85 3.85 -8.46
CA ASP A 58 -3.56 5.09 -9.15
C ASP A 58 -2.08 5.49 -9.07
N GLU A 59 -1.45 5.21 -7.93
CA GLU A 59 -0.10 5.67 -7.65
C GLU A 59 0.73 4.56 -7.00
N ALA A 60 1.92 4.33 -7.55
CA ALA A 60 2.93 3.44 -7.01
C ALA A 60 4.20 4.23 -6.69
N ARG A 61 4.66 4.15 -5.44
CA ARG A 61 5.92 4.70 -4.97
C ARG A 61 6.84 3.55 -4.58
N ILE A 62 8.10 3.62 -4.99
CA ILE A 62 9.13 2.62 -4.69
C ILE A 62 10.34 3.35 -4.14
N ASP A 63 10.78 2.94 -2.96
CA ASP A 63 12.03 3.28 -2.29
C ASP A 63 12.95 2.05 -2.44
N TYR A 64 14.08 2.20 -3.12
CA TYR A 64 15.03 1.09 -3.31
C TYR A 64 16.18 1.13 -2.31
N ASP A 65 16.38 2.25 -1.62
CA ASP A 65 17.52 2.46 -0.72
C ASP A 65 17.13 2.49 0.76
N GLY A 66 15.83 2.41 1.06
CA GLY A 66 15.28 2.27 2.40
C GLY A 66 15.48 3.53 3.24
N ASP A 67 15.64 4.70 2.61
CA ASP A 67 15.84 5.97 3.33
C ASP A 67 14.51 6.62 3.80
N GLY A 68 13.38 6.02 3.42
CA GLY A 68 12.03 6.49 3.70
C GLY A 68 11.50 7.50 2.68
N VAL A 69 12.23 7.73 1.59
CA VAL A 69 11.87 8.60 0.48
C VAL A 69 11.84 7.78 -0.81
N ALA A 70 10.68 7.79 -1.47
CA ALA A 70 10.54 7.07 -2.73
C ALA A 70 11.50 7.59 -3.83
N ASP A 71 12.35 6.70 -4.33
CA ASP A 71 13.19 6.89 -5.50
C ASP A 71 12.38 7.00 -6.80
N TYR A 72 11.29 6.25 -6.87
CA TYR A 72 10.44 6.13 -8.05
C TYR A 72 8.98 6.36 -7.67
N THR A 73 8.30 7.18 -8.47
CA THR A 73 6.86 7.38 -8.36
C THR A 73 6.24 7.26 -9.75
N GLN A 74 5.25 6.39 -9.86
CA GLN A 74 4.42 6.21 -11.03
C GLN A 74 2.99 6.55 -10.68
N THR A 75 2.42 7.51 -11.39
CA THR A 75 0.98 7.83 -11.30
C THR A 75 0.34 7.40 -12.62
N SER A 76 -0.57 6.44 -12.59
CA SER A 76 -1.58 6.35 -13.64
C SER A 76 -2.59 7.46 -13.39
N GLY A 77 -2.57 8.47 -14.26
CA GLY A 77 -3.58 9.54 -14.20
C GLY A 77 -5.00 8.97 -14.35
N PRO A 78 -6.03 9.77 -14.01
CA PRO A 78 -7.40 9.28 -13.86
C PRO A 78 -7.79 8.49 -15.11
N PHE A 79 -8.13 7.22 -14.94
CA PHE A 79 -8.70 6.47 -16.04
C PHE A 79 -9.94 7.24 -16.50
N PRO A 80 -9.97 7.77 -17.74
CA PRO A 80 -11.15 8.49 -18.19
C PRO A 80 -12.30 7.49 -18.23
N THR A 81 -13.26 7.65 -17.32
CA THR A 81 -14.56 6.96 -17.41
C THR A 81 -15.16 7.34 -18.76
N ALA A 82 -15.27 6.35 -19.66
CA ALA A 82 -15.95 6.50 -20.94
C ALA A 82 -17.48 6.70 -20.75
#